data_AF-A0A2V9SCJ2-F1
#
_entry.id   AF-A0A2V9SCJ2-F1
#
_cell.length_a   1.000
_cell.length_b   1.000
_cell.length_c   1.000
_cell.angle_alpha   90.00
_cell.angle_beta   90.00
_cell.angle_gamma   90.00
#
_symmetry.space_group_name_H-M   'P 1'
#
loop_
_entity.id
_entity.type
_entity.pdbx_description
1 polymer ?
#
loop_
_entity_poly.entity_id
_entity_poly.type
_entity_poly.pdbx_seq_one_letter_code
_entity_poly.pdbx_strand_id
1 'polypeptide(L)'
;NVKIDSGGIRDIEFLVQCLQRVYGGAEPWLRSGGTLFSLQKLHDKLHISGKEFHDLTSAYEFLRQVEHRLQLQQGQQTHRLPAGAAELRILQRSMEGYAPGESAESDLEKTVRRRMAAVAEIYQRIIYQQQTRSLRDAADVEFQLRSTPEPTTADQSNQQILERLASDAPWLYQIASRQGLVPQTRKNLFRFLSSAFTSSERYAAVLRHPEAVSRALALFETSDYLTDILIRHPEEIATLSELGETSSRVGSGYLFQGPFAKDRGGDPVFAYLGASQAPYVFTNHCERPQQPPRMPSRQLFLLPVSLKGLQ
;
A
#
# COMPACT_ATOMS: atom_id res chain seq x y z
N ASN A 1 -19.37 -16.74 24.29
CA ASN A 1 -17.99 -16.84 24.81
C ASN A 1 -17.69 -15.61 25.65
N VAL A 2 -17.27 -15.82 26.89
CA VAL A 2 -17.03 -14.75 27.87
C VAL A 2 -15.80 -13.88 27.50
N LYS A 3 -14.91 -14.43 26.65
CA LYS A 3 -13.63 -13.80 26.29
C LYS A 3 -13.63 -13.07 24.94
N ILE A 4 -14.29 -13.63 23.94
CA ILE A 4 -14.14 -13.22 22.52
C ILE A 4 -15.36 -12.46 22.00
N ASP A 5 -16.54 -12.72 22.54
CA ASP A 5 -17.76 -12.08 22.04
C ASP A 5 -17.81 -10.62 22.52
N SER A 6 -18.63 -9.81 21.85
CA SER A 6 -18.85 -8.40 22.15
C SER A 6 -19.14 -8.16 23.63
N GLY A 7 -18.39 -7.25 24.25
CA GLY A 7 -18.46 -6.95 25.68
C GLY A 7 -17.71 -7.95 26.57
N GLY A 8 -16.94 -8.86 25.97
CA GLY A 8 -16.12 -9.84 26.69
C GLY A 8 -14.83 -9.24 27.25
N ILE A 9 -14.05 -10.09 27.91
CA ILE A 9 -12.78 -9.70 28.55
C ILE A 9 -11.82 -9.02 27.55
N ARG A 10 -11.73 -9.54 26.31
CA ARG A 10 -10.84 -9.00 25.27
C ARG A 10 -11.21 -7.58 24.88
N ASP A 11 -12.49 -7.24 24.86
CA ASP A 11 -12.93 -5.88 24.50
C ASP A 11 -12.51 -4.88 25.57
N ILE A 12 -12.57 -5.26 26.86
CA ILE A 12 -12.07 -4.43 27.97
C ILE A 12 -10.55 -4.24 27.85
N GLU A 13 -9.81 -5.32 27.58
CA GLU A 13 -8.35 -5.27 27.40
C GLU A 13 -7.97 -4.38 26.21
N PHE A 14 -8.66 -4.54 25.09
CA PHE A 14 -8.41 -3.77 23.88
C PHE A 14 -8.78 -2.29 24.07
N LEU A 15 -9.89 -1.99 24.74
CA LEU A 15 -10.29 -0.61 25.08
C LEU A 15 -9.19 0.10 25.87
N VAL A 16 -8.71 -0.55 26.94
CA VAL A 16 -7.64 -0.01 27.79
C VAL A 16 -6.37 0.21 26.97
N GLN A 17 -5.97 -0.76 26.15
CA GLN A 17 -4.78 -0.64 25.29
C GLN A 17 -4.94 0.48 24.24
N CYS A 18 -6.13 0.66 23.67
CA CYS A 18 -6.42 1.76 22.75
C CYS A 18 -6.26 3.11 23.44
N LEU A 19 -6.84 3.27 24.64
CA LEU A 19 -6.69 4.51 25.42
C LEU A 19 -5.22 4.75 25.81
N GLN A 20 -4.48 3.71 26.19
CA GLN A 20 -3.03 3.83 26.44
C GLN A 20 -2.24 4.23 25.18
N ARG A 21 -2.66 3.82 23.98
CA ARG A 21 -2.01 4.26 22.74
C ARG A 21 -2.32 5.72 22.41
N VAL A 22 -3.56 6.15 22.63
CA VAL A 22 -3.99 7.55 22.39
C VAL A 22 -3.29 8.50 23.36
N TYR A 23 -3.33 8.20 24.66
CA TYR A 23 -2.85 9.11 25.70
C TYR A 23 -1.41 8.84 26.15
N GLY A 24 -0.91 7.61 25.99
CA GLY A 24 0.40 7.21 26.48
C GLY A 24 1.57 7.89 25.78
N GLY A 25 1.35 8.54 24.62
CA GLY A 25 2.34 9.42 24.00
C GLY A 25 2.64 10.64 24.87
N ALA A 26 1.61 11.39 25.25
CA ALA A 26 1.71 12.60 26.08
C ALA A 26 1.91 12.28 27.57
N GLU A 27 1.39 11.13 28.03
CA GLU A 27 1.35 10.75 29.43
C GLU A 27 2.05 9.40 29.67
N PRO A 28 3.39 9.36 29.81
CA PRO A 28 4.15 8.12 29.97
C PRO A 28 3.71 7.27 31.17
N TRP A 29 3.18 7.91 32.21
CA TRP A 29 2.70 7.24 33.41
C TRP A 29 1.51 6.28 33.14
N LEU A 30 0.76 6.46 32.05
CA LEU A 30 -0.31 5.54 31.62
C LEU A 30 0.23 4.22 31.05
N ARG A 31 1.53 4.14 30.72
CA ARG A 31 2.16 2.93 30.17
C ARG A 31 2.45 1.92 31.29
N SER A 32 1.41 1.23 31.74
CA SER A 32 1.55 0.14 32.71
C SER A 32 1.04 -1.18 32.18
N GLY A 33 1.59 -2.27 32.73
CA GLY A 33 1.03 -3.60 32.61
C GLY A 33 -0.23 -3.76 33.47
N GLY A 34 -1.09 -4.68 33.06
CA GLY A 34 -2.31 -5.05 33.78
C GLY A 34 -3.50 -4.15 33.46
N THR A 35 -4.64 -4.78 33.16
CA THR A 35 -5.87 -4.09 32.74
C THR A 35 -6.46 -3.24 33.87
N LEU A 36 -6.58 -3.79 35.08
CA LEU A 36 -7.16 -3.10 36.24
C LEU A 36 -6.35 -1.88 36.67
N PHE A 37 -5.03 -2.02 36.74
CA PHE A 37 -4.15 -0.91 37.11
C PHE A 37 -4.17 0.20 36.05
N SER A 38 -4.28 -0.17 34.78
CA SER A 38 -4.40 0.80 33.70
C SER A 38 -5.77 1.50 33.69
N LEU A 39 -6.86 0.80 34.05
CA LEU A 39 -8.18 1.42 34.27
C LEU A 39 -8.14 2.44 35.40
N GLN A 40 -7.50 2.12 36.53
CA GLN A 40 -7.33 3.06 37.63
C GLN A 40 -6.63 4.33 37.18
N LYS A 41 -5.52 4.17 36.45
CA LYS A 41 -4.78 5.34 35.96
C LYS A 41 -5.56 6.19 34.96
N LEU A 42 -6.30 5.54 34.06
CA LEU A 42 -7.18 6.25 33.12
C LEU A 42 -8.25 7.05 33.87
N HIS A 43 -8.77 6.51 34.97
CA HIS A 43 -9.71 7.22 35.84
C HIS A 43 -9.05 8.38 36.59
N ASP A 44 -7.86 8.20 37.16
CA ASP A 44 -7.16 9.24 37.93
C ASP A 44 -6.80 10.47 37.07
N LYS A 45 -6.70 10.31 35.75
CA LYS A 45 -6.51 11.42 34.78
C LYS A 45 -7.79 11.87 34.10
N LEU A 46 -8.94 11.37 34.55
CA LEU A 46 -10.26 11.74 34.05
C LEU A 46 -10.46 11.41 32.55
N HIS A 47 -9.71 10.45 32.00
CA HIS A 47 -9.90 9.95 30.64
C HIS A 47 -11.14 9.05 30.53
N ILE A 48 -11.59 8.49 31.66
CA ILE A 48 -12.85 7.77 31.81
C ILE A 48 -13.59 8.30 33.05
N SER A 49 -14.91 8.27 33.02
CA SER A 49 -15.73 8.66 34.17
C SER A 49 -15.66 7.63 35.30
N GLY A 50 -15.93 8.06 36.54
CA GLY A 50 -16.00 7.15 37.69
C GLY A 50 -17.03 6.02 37.53
N LYS A 51 -18.15 6.30 36.83
CA LYS A 51 -19.14 5.27 36.49
C LYS A 51 -18.55 4.23 35.54
N GLU A 52 -17.89 4.66 34.46
CA GLU A 52 -17.25 3.74 33.51
C GLU A 52 -16.14 2.93 34.15
N PHE A 53 -15.34 3.54 35.01
CA PHE A 53 -14.31 2.85 35.78
C PHE A 53 -14.91 1.73 36.64
N HIS A 54 -15.97 2.02 37.39
CA HIS A 54 -16.65 1.04 38.22
C HIS A 54 -17.26 -0.09 37.38
N ASP A 55 -17.99 0.26 36.32
CA ASP A 55 -18.65 -0.71 35.44
C ASP A 55 -17.65 -1.63 34.74
N LEU A 56 -16.55 -1.09 34.20
CA LEU A 56 -15.50 -1.86 33.52
C LEU A 56 -14.72 -2.75 34.49
N THR A 57 -14.36 -2.22 35.67
CA THR A 57 -13.63 -2.99 36.70
C THR A 57 -14.48 -4.14 37.22
N SER A 58 -15.71 -3.85 37.62
CA SER A 58 -16.67 -4.84 38.12
C SER A 58 -16.98 -5.90 37.07
N ALA A 59 -17.15 -5.51 35.80
CA ALA A 59 -17.34 -6.46 34.71
C ALA A 59 -16.08 -7.31 34.47
N TYR A 60 -14.88 -6.72 34.45
CA TYR A 60 -13.63 -7.44 34.21
C TYR A 60 -13.36 -8.49 35.29
N GLU A 61 -13.49 -8.12 36.57
CA GLU A 61 -13.30 -9.03 37.70
C GLU A 61 -14.31 -10.19 37.64
N PHE A 62 -15.58 -9.88 37.40
CA PHE A 62 -16.63 -10.88 37.28
C PHE A 62 -16.39 -11.84 36.11
N LEU A 63 -16.12 -11.34 34.91
CA LEU A 63 -15.91 -12.16 33.72
C LEU A 63 -14.63 -13.01 33.86
N ARG A 64 -13.56 -12.47 34.45
CA ARG A 64 -12.33 -13.22 34.75
C ARG A 64 -12.59 -14.34 35.76
N GLN A 65 -13.41 -14.08 36.77
CA GLN A 65 -13.79 -15.09 37.74
C GLN A 65 -14.60 -16.22 37.10
N VAL A 66 -15.57 -15.89 36.23
CA VAL A 66 -16.31 -16.87 35.44
C VAL A 66 -15.36 -17.69 34.56
N GLU A 67 -14.42 -17.05 33.86
CA GLU A 67 -13.40 -17.72 33.05
C GLU A 67 -12.57 -18.71 33.87
N HIS A 68 -12.05 -18.29 35.03
CA HIS A 68 -11.25 -19.16 35.91
C HIS A 68 -12.05 -20.37 36.39
N ARG A 69 -13.33 -20.20 36.75
CA ARG A 69 -14.18 -21.32 37.18
C ARG A 69 -14.48 -22.29 36.04
N LEU A 70 -14.74 -21.78 34.83
CA LEU A 70 -14.93 -22.61 33.64
C LEU A 70 -13.69 -23.47 33.34
N GLN A 71 -12.50 -22.88 33.45
CA GLN A 71 -11.24 -23.58 33.23
C GLN A 71 -10.95 -24.65 34.28
N LEU A 72 -11.23 -24.35 35.56
CA LEU A 72 -11.07 -25.32 36.64
C LEU A 72 -12.02 -26.51 36.50
N GLN A 73 -13.26 -26.29 36.06
CA GLN A 73 -14.25 -27.36 35.92
C GLN A 73 -13.93 -28.33 34.78
N GLN A 74 -13.39 -27.83 33.66
CA GLN A 74 -13.10 -28.66 32.48
C GLN A 74 -11.64 -29.11 32.37
N GLY A 75 -10.74 -28.57 33.21
CA GLY A 75 -9.30 -28.84 33.13
C GLY A 75 -8.67 -28.39 31.81
N GLN A 76 -9.32 -27.49 31.07
CA GLN A 76 -8.94 -27.02 29.74
C GLN A 76 -9.20 -25.52 29.62
N GLN A 77 -8.52 -24.86 28.67
CA GLN A 77 -8.75 -23.44 28.36
C GLN A 77 -10.09 -23.24 27.62
N THR A 78 -11.19 -23.41 28.34
CA THR A 78 -12.55 -23.19 27.82
C THR A 78 -13.06 -21.80 28.20
N HIS A 79 -13.66 -21.11 27.23
CA HIS A 79 -14.21 -19.75 27.38
C HIS A 79 -15.71 -19.66 27.06
N ARG A 80 -16.33 -20.82 26.77
CA ARG A 80 -17.75 -20.94 26.42
C ARG A 80 -18.55 -21.27 27.67
N LEU A 81 -19.68 -20.58 27.84
CA LEU A 81 -20.64 -20.97 28.88
C LEU A 81 -21.22 -22.36 28.55
N PRO A 82 -21.42 -23.23 29.56
CA PRO A 82 -22.07 -24.51 29.38
C PRO A 82 -23.47 -24.34 28.80
N ALA A 83 -23.87 -25.23 27.89
CA ALA A 83 -25.25 -25.25 27.38
C ALA A 83 -26.21 -26.05 28.30
N GLY A 84 -25.66 -26.92 29.15
CA GLY A 84 -26.44 -27.75 30.06
C GLY A 84 -26.85 -27.00 31.33
N ALA A 85 -28.14 -27.03 31.67
CA ALA A 85 -28.65 -26.39 32.88
C ALA A 85 -28.00 -26.91 34.18
N ALA A 86 -27.59 -28.19 34.22
CA ALA A 86 -26.89 -28.75 35.37
C ALA A 86 -25.48 -28.16 35.55
N GLU A 87 -24.72 -28.05 34.46
CA GLU A 87 -23.37 -27.47 34.46
C GLU A 87 -23.40 -25.98 34.78
N LEU A 88 -24.41 -25.24 34.29
CA LEU A 88 -24.64 -23.84 34.64
C LEU A 88 -24.93 -23.65 36.14
N ARG A 89 -25.72 -24.54 36.76
CA ARG A 89 -25.97 -24.49 38.22
C ARG A 89 -24.71 -24.78 39.03
N ILE A 90 -23.87 -25.71 38.58
CA ILE A 90 -22.58 -26.00 39.24
C ILE A 90 -21.69 -24.75 39.19
N LEU A 91 -21.60 -24.13 38.02
CA LEU A 91 -20.85 -22.89 37.83
C LEU A 91 -21.42 -21.76 38.72
N GLN A 92 -22.75 -21.57 38.75
CA GLN A 92 -23.40 -20.57 39.58
C GLN A 92 -23.08 -20.77 41.07
N ARG A 93 -23.21 -22.00 41.59
CA ARG A 93 -22.84 -22.31 42.98
C ARG A 93 -21.37 -22.05 43.29
N SER A 94 -20.47 -22.31 42.33
CA SER A 94 -19.05 -22.01 42.49
C SER A 94 -18.71 -20.51 42.54
N MET A 95 -19.64 -19.66 42.10
CA MET A 95 -19.56 -18.20 42.13
C MET A 95 -20.19 -17.62 43.41
N GLU A 96 -21.21 -18.27 43.98
CA GLU A 96 -21.97 -17.82 45.17
C GLU A 96 -21.08 -17.62 46.42
N GLY A 97 -19.99 -18.36 46.56
CA GLY A 97 -19.04 -18.20 47.68
C GLY A 97 -18.23 -16.89 47.67
N TYR A 98 -18.39 -16.03 46.67
CA TYR A 98 -17.59 -14.81 46.48
C TYR A 98 -18.42 -13.53 46.29
N ALA A 99 -19.76 -13.62 46.28
CA ALA A 99 -20.66 -12.48 46.15
C ALA A 99 -21.57 -12.34 47.39
N PRO A 100 -21.07 -11.78 48.51
CA PRO A 100 -21.93 -11.48 49.64
C PRO A 100 -22.86 -10.32 49.26
N GLY A 101 -24.11 -10.62 48.92
CA GLY A 101 -25.18 -9.62 48.76
C GLY A 101 -25.94 -9.60 47.44
N GLU A 102 -25.54 -10.35 46.41
CA GLU A 102 -26.39 -10.58 45.24
C GLU A 102 -27.12 -11.92 45.43
N SER A 103 -28.42 -11.85 45.72
CA SER A 103 -29.26 -13.02 45.98
C SER A 103 -29.08 -14.12 44.94
N ALA A 104 -29.05 -15.37 45.42
CA ALA A 104 -28.88 -16.64 44.71
C ALA A 104 -29.95 -16.94 43.61
N GLU A 105 -30.75 -15.95 43.22
CA GLU A 105 -31.91 -16.08 42.31
C GLU A 105 -31.64 -15.54 40.90
N SER A 106 -30.49 -14.90 40.66
CA SER A 106 -30.15 -14.35 39.34
C SER A 106 -29.51 -15.42 38.45
N ASP A 107 -30.21 -15.81 37.38
CA ASP A 107 -29.69 -16.56 36.24
C ASP A 107 -28.31 -16.03 35.81
N LEU A 108 -27.26 -16.80 36.09
CA LEU A 108 -25.85 -16.44 35.81
C LEU A 108 -25.67 -16.00 34.36
N GLU A 109 -26.37 -16.65 33.43
CA GLU A 109 -26.30 -16.33 32.02
C GLU A 109 -26.83 -14.91 31.75
N LYS A 110 -27.96 -14.53 32.37
CA LYS A 110 -28.50 -13.17 32.26
C LYS A 110 -27.55 -12.13 32.85
N THR A 111 -26.92 -12.43 33.98
CA THR A 111 -25.96 -11.49 34.59
C THR A 111 -24.70 -11.32 33.74
N VAL A 112 -24.17 -12.40 33.16
CA VAL A 112 -23.06 -12.33 32.20
C VAL A 112 -23.47 -11.48 31.00
N ARG A 113 -24.62 -11.78 30.37
CA ARG A 113 -25.11 -11.03 29.19
C ARG A 113 -25.30 -9.54 29.50
N ARG A 114 -25.88 -9.21 30.66
CA ARG A 114 -26.11 -7.82 31.11
C ARG A 114 -24.80 -7.07 31.28
N ARG A 115 -23.80 -7.66 31.94
CA ARG A 115 -22.48 -7.05 32.13
C ARG A 115 -21.74 -6.88 30.79
N MET A 116 -21.79 -7.88 29.92
CA MET A 116 -21.22 -7.79 28.57
C MET A 116 -21.89 -6.69 27.73
N ALA A 117 -23.22 -6.57 27.79
CA ALA A 117 -23.93 -5.49 27.10
C ALA A 117 -23.50 -4.09 27.59
N ALA A 118 -23.37 -3.91 28.91
CA ALA A 118 -22.90 -2.65 29.48
C ALA A 118 -21.46 -2.31 29.03
N VAL A 119 -20.57 -3.29 29.00
CA VAL A 119 -19.20 -3.11 28.48
C VAL A 119 -19.21 -2.73 27.00
N ALA A 120 -20.02 -3.41 26.19
CA ALA A 120 -20.13 -3.13 24.76
C ALA A 120 -20.62 -1.70 24.49
N GLU A 121 -21.59 -1.22 25.28
CA GLU A 121 -22.08 0.16 25.20
C GLU A 121 -20.97 1.18 25.52
N ILE A 122 -20.26 0.97 26.64
CA ILE A 122 -19.13 1.83 27.04
C ILE A 122 -18.04 1.84 25.97
N TYR A 123 -17.69 0.66 25.46
CA TYR A 123 -16.72 0.50 24.40
C TYR A 123 -17.09 1.31 23.16
N GLN A 124 -18.32 1.12 22.65
CA GLN A 124 -18.79 1.83 21.46
C GLN A 124 -18.79 3.34 21.68
N ARG A 125 -19.26 3.81 22.84
CA ARG A 125 -19.28 5.23 23.18
C ARG A 125 -17.87 5.83 23.18
N ILE A 126 -16.93 5.22 23.87
CA ILE A 126 -15.55 5.74 23.98
C ILE A 126 -14.87 5.74 22.63
N ILE A 127 -14.93 4.63 21.88
CA ILE A 127 -14.29 4.53 20.56
C ILE A 127 -14.89 5.54 19.57
N TYR A 128 -16.21 5.70 19.56
CA TYR A 128 -16.86 6.67 18.67
C TYR A 128 -16.50 8.12 19.03
N GLN A 129 -16.43 8.44 20.32
CA GLN A 129 -15.96 9.75 20.78
C GLN A 129 -14.51 10.02 20.34
N GLN A 130 -13.64 9.03 20.46
CA GLN A 130 -12.23 9.14 20.04
C GLN A 130 -12.09 9.29 18.52
N GLN A 131 -12.82 8.51 17.74
CA GLN A 131 -12.84 8.65 16.28
C GLN A 131 -13.31 10.05 15.87
N THR A 132 -14.39 10.53 16.47
CA THR A 132 -14.92 11.88 16.19
C THR A 132 -13.91 12.97 16.55
N ARG A 133 -13.23 12.84 17.69
CA ARG A 133 -12.16 13.76 18.10
C ARG A 133 -10.99 13.72 17.12
N SER A 134 -10.51 12.54 16.76
CA SER A 134 -9.43 12.39 15.77
C SER A 134 -9.80 12.98 14.41
N LEU A 135 -11.06 12.84 13.97
CA LEU A 135 -11.53 13.44 12.71
C LEU A 135 -11.62 14.97 12.80
N ARG A 136 -12.00 15.52 13.96
CA ARG A 136 -11.97 16.97 14.22
C ARG A 136 -10.54 17.50 14.26
N ASP A 137 -9.66 16.86 15.02
CA ASP A 137 -8.25 17.22 15.09
C ASP A 137 -7.60 17.12 13.69
N ALA A 138 -7.98 16.13 12.87
CA ALA A 138 -7.53 16.02 11.48
C ALA A 138 -8.21 16.99 10.50
N ALA A 139 -9.38 17.55 10.84
CA ALA A 139 -10.02 18.60 10.06
C ALA A 139 -9.46 19.99 10.41
N ASP A 140 -9.12 20.21 11.67
CA ASP A 140 -8.44 21.41 12.17
C ASP A 140 -6.97 21.44 11.75
N VAL A 141 -6.31 20.28 11.71
CA VAL A 141 -5.08 20.06 10.95
C VAL A 141 -5.48 19.83 9.51
N GLU A 142 -5.99 20.87 8.84
CA GLU A 142 -6.09 20.85 7.39
C GLU A 142 -4.70 20.49 6.87
N PHE A 143 -4.54 19.23 6.44
CA PHE A 143 -3.36 18.76 5.75
C PHE A 143 -3.37 19.46 4.39
N GLN A 144 -3.04 20.74 4.40
CA GLN A 144 -2.72 21.48 3.21
C GLN A 144 -1.46 20.80 2.69
N LEU A 145 -1.61 20.06 1.59
CA LEU A 145 -0.53 19.81 0.65
C LEU A 145 -0.03 21.17 0.17
N ARG A 146 0.71 21.87 1.03
CA ARG A 146 1.58 22.94 0.59
C ARG A 146 2.67 22.22 -0.17
N SER A 147 2.58 22.27 -1.48
CA SER A 147 3.74 22.15 -2.34
C SER A 147 4.66 23.33 -2.01
N THR A 148 5.36 23.27 -0.88
CA THR A 148 6.65 23.90 -0.79
C THR A 148 7.46 23.24 -1.90
N PRO A 149 7.98 23.99 -2.89
CA PRO A 149 8.94 23.44 -3.83
C PRO A 149 10.26 23.25 -3.10
N GLU A 150 10.24 22.48 -2.01
CA GLU A 150 11.44 21.86 -1.49
C GLU A 150 11.84 20.87 -2.59
N PRO A 151 13.00 21.08 -3.24
CA PRO A 151 13.46 20.13 -4.24
C PRO A 151 13.50 18.77 -3.54
N THR A 152 12.75 17.79 -4.08
CA THR A 152 12.81 16.43 -3.57
C THR A 152 14.26 15.98 -3.56
N THR A 153 14.65 14.99 -2.75
CA THR A 153 16.04 14.46 -2.76
C THR A 153 16.48 14.08 -4.18
N ALA A 154 15.55 13.64 -5.04
CA ALA A 154 15.78 13.39 -6.45
C ALA A 154 16.04 14.68 -7.24
N ASP A 155 15.32 15.77 -6.98
CA ASP A 155 15.56 17.08 -7.61
C ASP A 155 16.89 17.70 -7.18
N GLN A 156 17.26 17.58 -5.89
CA GLN A 156 18.58 18.00 -5.40
C GLN A 156 19.72 17.23 -6.08
N SER A 157 19.56 15.90 -6.21
CA SER A 157 20.54 15.04 -6.89
C SER A 157 20.65 15.40 -8.39
N ASN A 158 19.53 15.67 -9.05
CA ASN A 158 19.51 16.09 -10.45
C ASN A 158 20.17 17.46 -10.65
N GLN A 159 19.96 18.41 -9.72
CA GLN A 159 20.62 19.71 -9.75
C GLN A 159 22.14 19.58 -9.60
N GLN A 160 22.63 18.76 -8.66
CA GLN A 160 24.06 18.49 -8.50
C GLN A 160 24.69 17.87 -9.76
N ILE A 161 23.98 16.96 -10.43
CA ILE A 161 24.41 16.39 -11.71
C ILE A 161 24.51 17.48 -12.78
N LEU A 162 23.52 18.36 -12.89
CA LEU A 162 23.52 19.45 -13.86
C LEU A 162 24.66 20.46 -13.62
N GLU A 163 24.91 20.83 -12.37
CA GLU A 163 26.02 21.70 -11.99
C GLU A 163 27.38 21.09 -12.39
N ARG A 164 27.55 19.80 -12.12
CA ARG A 164 28.76 19.06 -12.51
C ARG A 164 28.91 18.98 -14.03
N LEU A 165 27.84 18.70 -14.76
CA LEU A 165 27.86 18.67 -16.23
C LEU A 165 28.17 20.03 -16.84
N ALA A 166 27.70 21.13 -16.23
CA ALA A 166 28.00 22.48 -16.71
C ALA A 166 29.51 22.78 -16.68
N SER A 167 30.24 22.20 -15.75
CA SER A 167 31.71 22.29 -15.65
C SER A 167 32.43 21.28 -16.55
N ASP A 168 32.05 20.00 -16.47
CA ASP A 168 32.82 18.89 -17.06
C ASP A 168 32.51 18.65 -18.54
N ALA A 169 31.25 18.84 -18.96
CA ALA A 169 30.79 18.52 -20.31
C ALA A 169 29.63 19.44 -20.76
N PRO A 170 29.93 20.67 -21.22
CA PRO A 170 28.92 21.66 -21.59
C PRO A 170 27.93 21.18 -22.66
N TRP A 171 28.37 20.33 -23.58
CA TRP A 171 27.50 19.75 -24.62
C TRP A 171 26.45 18.79 -24.03
N LEU A 172 26.82 18.01 -23.01
CA LEU A 172 25.91 17.06 -22.35
C LEU A 172 24.94 17.79 -21.42
N TYR A 173 25.40 18.87 -20.76
CA TYR A 173 24.55 19.79 -20.02
C TYR A 173 23.45 20.39 -20.91
N GLN A 174 23.78 20.83 -22.12
CA GLN A 174 22.79 21.37 -23.07
C GLN A 174 21.73 20.33 -23.42
N ILE A 175 22.10 19.05 -23.54
CA ILE A 175 21.15 17.97 -23.82
C ILE A 175 20.25 17.73 -22.60
N ALA A 176 20.81 17.63 -21.40
CA ALA A 176 20.07 17.35 -20.17
C ALA A 176 19.15 18.51 -19.72
N SER A 177 19.49 19.75 -20.08
CA SER A 177 18.73 20.97 -19.76
C SER A 177 17.68 21.36 -20.81
N ARG A 178 17.57 20.63 -21.94
CA ARG A 178 16.53 20.88 -22.96
C ARG A 178 15.13 20.70 -22.37
N GLN A 179 14.31 21.73 -22.49
CA GLN A 179 12.91 21.71 -22.01
C GLN A 179 11.96 20.88 -22.88
N GLY A 180 12.37 20.47 -24.09
CA GLY A 180 11.54 19.68 -25.01
C GLY A 180 11.64 18.16 -24.87
N LEU A 181 12.34 17.65 -23.85
CA LEU A 181 12.45 16.20 -23.64
C LEU A 181 11.15 15.64 -23.04
N VAL A 182 10.70 14.49 -23.55
CA VAL A 182 9.59 13.73 -22.95
C VAL A 182 9.91 13.46 -21.47
N PRO A 183 8.96 13.63 -20.52
CA PRO A 183 9.23 13.50 -19.09
C PRO A 183 9.89 12.17 -18.69
N GLN A 184 9.48 11.08 -19.35
CA GLN A 184 10.04 9.74 -19.12
C GLN A 184 11.51 9.64 -19.59
N THR A 185 11.81 10.13 -20.80
CA THR A 185 13.18 10.19 -21.34
C THR A 185 14.10 11.00 -20.44
N ARG A 186 13.61 12.14 -19.90
CA ARG A 186 14.36 12.96 -18.94
C ARG A 186 14.68 12.18 -17.67
N LYS A 187 13.69 11.50 -17.09
CA LYS A 187 13.89 10.66 -15.90
C LYS A 187 14.90 9.54 -16.16
N ASN A 188 14.82 8.87 -17.31
CA ASN A 188 15.75 7.80 -17.70
C ASN A 188 17.17 8.32 -17.90
N LEU A 189 17.33 9.49 -18.53
CA LEU A 189 18.62 10.15 -18.68
C LEU A 189 19.26 10.45 -17.33
N PHE A 190 18.53 11.02 -16.36
CA PHE A 190 19.10 11.29 -15.04
C PHE A 190 19.46 10.02 -14.26
N ARG A 191 18.67 8.94 -14.38
CA ARG A 191 19.04 7.63 -13.82
C ARG A 191 20.33 7.07 -14.45
N PHE A 192 20.44 7.16 -15.77
CA PHE A 192 21.63 6.75 -16.52
C PHE A 192 22.87 7.56 -16.09
N LEU A 193 22.75 8.89 -16.05
CA LEU A 193 23.84 9.78 -15.63
C LEU A 193 24.26 9.48 -14.19
N SER A 194 23.31 9.29 -13.27
CA SER A 194 23.61 8.94 -11.88
C SER A 194 24.43 7.65 -11.77
N SER A 195 24.11 6.64 -12.58
CA SER A 195 24.89 5.40 -12.68
C SER A 195 26.27 5.64 -13.29
N ALA A 196 26.37 6.43 -14.36
CA ALA A 196 27.64 6.77 -15.00
C ALA A 196 28.60 7.52 -14.05
N PHE A 197 28.08 8.44 -13.24
CA PHE A 197 28.87 9.20 -12.25
C PHE A 197 29.41 8.34 -11.09
N THR A 198 28.95 7.10 -10.93
CA THR A 198 29.43 6.19 -9.88
C THR A 198 30.89 5.78 -10.10
N SER A 199 31.37 5.80 -11.34
CA SER A 199 32.78 5.50 -11.66
C SER A 199 33.33 6.46 -12.70
N SER A 200 34.55 6.93 -12.47
CA SER A 200 35.25 7.80 -13.42
C SER A 200 35.46 7.13 -14.79
N GLU A 201 35.60 5.81 -14.83
CA GLU A 201 35.77 5.04 -16.08
C GLU A 201 34.47 5.01 -16.89
N ARG A 202 33.33 4.77 -16.21
CA ARG A 202 31.99 4.78 -16.81
C ARG A 202 31.63 6.15 -17.36
N TYR A 203 31.87 7.19 -16.57
CA TYR A 203 31.64 8.56 -17.00
C TYR A 203 32.54 8.93 -18.21
N ALA A 204 33.81 8.53 -18.19
CA ALA A 204 34.70 8.75 -19.31
C ALA A 204 34.25 8.03 -20.59
N ALA A 205 33.67 6.82 -20.49
CA ALA A 205 33.10 6.11 -21.65
C ALA A 205 31.96 6.90 -22.30
N VAL A 206 31.07 7.51 -21.49
CA VAL A 206 29.99 8.39 -21.99
C VAL A 206 30.54 9.61 -22.72
N LEU A 207 31.59 10.24 -22.19
CA LEU A 207 32.20 11.43 -22.78
C LEU A 207 32.93 11.17 -24.10
N ARG A 208 33.45 9.95 -24.30
CA ARG A 208 34.15 9.56 -25.54
C ARG A 208 33.20 9.38 -26.73
N HIS A 209 31.92 9.13 -26.49
CA HIS A 209 30.94 8.81 -27.54
C HIS A 209 29.71 9.73 -27.50
N PRO A 210 29.84 11.01 -27.90
CA PRO A 210 28.73 11.97 -27.87
C PRO A 210 27.55 11.58 -28.79
N GLU A 211 27.84 10.92 -29.91
CA GLU A 211 26.81 10.44 -30.84
C GLU A 211 25.95 9.32 -30.24
N ALA A 212 26.55 8.46 -29.41
CA ALA A 212 25.86 7.35 -28.78
C ALA A 212 24.85 7.82 -27.72
N VAL A 213 25.09 8.95 -27.06
CA VAL A 213 24.13 9.58 -26.13
C VAL A 213 22.85 9.99 -26.84
N SER A 214 22.96 10.55 -28.05
CA SER A 214 21.79 10.94 -28.83
C SER A 214 20.92 9.74 -29.21
N ARG A 215 21.56 8.59 -29.49
CA ARG A 215 20.87 7.32 -29.76
C ARG A 215 20.27 6.72 -28.50
N ALA A 216 20.97 6.79 -27.38
CA ALA A 216 20.46 6.35 -26.08
C ALA A 216 19.17 7.09 -25.71
N LEU A 217 19.05 8.39 -26.02
CA LEU A 217 17.81 9.15 -25.81
C LEU A 217 16.63 8.60 -26.63
N ALA A 218 16.86 8.20 -27.89
CA ALA A 218 15.84 7.58 -28.72
C ALA A 218 15.44 6.19 -28.18
N LEU A 219 16.39 5.43 -27.61
CA LEU A 219 16.12 4.16 -26.93
C LEU A 219 15.33 4.35 -25.64
N PHE A 220 15.64 5.40 -24.87
CA PHE A 220 14.92 5.75 -23.64
C PHE A 220 13.45 6.08 -23.87
N GLU A 221 13.08 6.46 -25.09
CA GLU A 221 11.71 6.72 -25.50
C GLU A 221 11.01 5.46 -26.03
N THR A 222 11.74 4.53 -26.65
CA THR A 222 11.16 3.41 -27.41
C THR A 222 11.22 2.06 -26.70
N SER A 223 12.13 1.84 -25.75
CA SER A 223 12.30 0.53 -25.10
C SER A 223 12.71 0.63 -23.63
N ASP A 224 11.84 0.17 -22.73
CA ASP A 224 12.13 0.08 -21.29
C ASP A 224 13.23 -0.96 -20.97
N TYR A 225 13.29 -2.07 -21.71
CA TYR A 225 14.26 -3.14 -21.49
C TYR A 225 15.70 -2.69 -21.78
N LEU A 226 15.93 -2.08 -22.96
CA LEU A 226 17.25 -1.57 -23.32
C LEU A 226 17.67 -0.39 -22.43
N THR A 227 16.70 0.42 -22.00
CA THR A 227 16.93 1.49 -21.02
C THR A 227 17.49 0.93 -19.71
N ASP A 228 16.89 -0.13 -19.17
CA ASP A 228 17.33 -0.71 -17.90
C ASP A 228 18.74 -1.32 -17.99
N ILE A 229 19.07 -1.94 -19.13
CA ILE A 229 20.43 -2.43 -19.40
C ILE A 229 21.43 -1.27 -19.40
N LEU A 230 21.16 -0.19 -20.12
CA LEU A 230 22.04 0.97 -20.19
C LEU A 230 22.20 1.69 -18.84
N ILE A 231 21.14 1.71 -18.01
CA ILE A 231 21.23 2.28 -16.66
C ILE A 231 22.16 1.42 -15.77
N ARG A 232 22.11 0.09 -15.88
CA ARG A 232 22.96 -0.80 -15.07
C ARG A 232 24.42 -0.83 -15.55
N HIS A 233 24.62 -0.74 -16.85
CA HIS A 233 25.92 -0.81 -17.51
C HIS A 233 26.15 0.38 -18.45
N PRO A 234 26.44 1.58 -17.91
CA PRO A 234 26.63 2.78 -18.74
C PRO A 234 27.86 2.71 -19.65
N GLU A 235 28.83 1.84 -19.35
CA GLU A 235 29.97 1.50 -20.20
C GLU A 235 29.55 0.95 -21.59
N GLU A 236 28.40 0.29 -21.68
CA GLU A 236 27.89 -0.31 -22.92
C GLU A 236 27.43 0.75 -23.93
N ILE A 237 27.43 2.05 -23.58
CA ILE A 237 27.12 3.12 -24.53
C ILE A 237 28.07 3.15 -25.73
N ALA A 238 29.31 2.64 -25.56
CA ALA A 238 30.26 2.48 -26.66
C ALA A 238 29.73 1.54 -27.75
N THR A 239 29.01 0.47 -27.38
CA THR A 239 28.41 -0.47 -28.35
C THR A 239 27.36 0.22 -29.23
N LEU A 240 26.61 1.19 -28.68
CA LEU A 240 25.66 1.98 -29.47
C LEU A 240 26.35 2.86 -30.51
N SER A 241 27.61 3.25 -30.29
CA SER A 241 28.43 3.96 -31.28
C SER A 241 28.76 3.05 -32.45
N GLU A 242 29.27 1.85 -32.16
CA GLU A 242 29.68 0.82 -33.12
C GLU A 242 28.53 0.38 -34.04
N LEU A 243 27.33 0.25 -33.49
CA LEU A 243 26.14 -0.16 -34.25
C LEU A 243 25.71 0.84 -35.33
N GLY A 244 25.96 2.14 -35.12
CA GLY A 244 25.65 3.13 -36.14
C GLY A 244 26.71 3.23 -37.23
N GLU A 245 27.96 2.86 -36.96
CA GLU A 245 28.99 2.76 -38.00
C GLU A 245 28.68 1.61 -38.98
N THR A 246 28.13 0.50 -38.46
CA THR A 246 27.65 -0.61 -39.31
C THR A 246 26.39 -0.27 -40.12
N SER A 247 25.57 0.70 -39.67
CA SER A 247 24.30 1.03 -40.35
C SER A 247 24.47 1.84 -41.65
N SER A 248 25.68 2.27 -42.00
CA SER A 248 25.96 2.93 -43.30
C SER A 248 26.43 1.96 -44.40
N ARG A 249 26.55 0.65 -44.12
CA ARG A 249 26.87 -0.36 -45.15
C ARG A 249 25.85 -1.48 -45.14
N VAL A 250 24.80 -1.28 -45.94
CA VAL A 250 23.90 -2.30 -46.49
C VAL A 250 22.98 -2.93 -45.45
N GLY A 251 21.70 -3.08 -45.82
CA GLY A 251 20.75 -3.86 -45.05
C GLY A 251 21.18 -5.31 -44.87
N SER A 252 20.40 -6.02 -44.07
CA SER A 252 20.64 -7.40 -43.60
C SER A 252 21.50 -7.45 -42.34
N GLY A 253 20.81 -7.81 -41.26
CA GLY A 253 21.29 -7.69 -39.91
C GLY A 253 22.47 -8.58 -39.59
N TYR A 254 23.36 -8.04 -38.77
CA TYR A 254 24.24 -8.79 -37.90
C TYR A 254 24.50 -7.89 -36.69
N LEU A 255 23.80 -8.17 -35.59
CA LEU A 255 23.94 -7.47 -34.33
C LEU A 255 24.23 -8.56 -33.31
N PHE A 256 25.49 -8.64 -32.89
CA PHE A 256 26.15 -9.67 -32.07
C PHE A 256 26.85 -10.80 -32.83
N GLN A 257 27.90 -10.42 -33.56
CA GLN A 257 29.15 -11.18 -33.50
C GLN A 257 30.23 -10.21 -32.98
N GLY A 258 30.78 -10.38 -31.78
CA GLY A 258 30.62 -11.53 -30.90
C GLY A 258 31.44 -11.39 -29.62
N PRO A 259 31.94 -12.49 -29.05
CA PRO A 259 32.93 -12.46 -28.00
C PRO A 259 34.27 -12.98 -28.53
N PHE A 260 35.40 -12.38 -28.16
CA PHE A 260 36.73 -12.76 -28.68
C PHE A 260 37.09 -14.22 -28.38
N ALA A 261 36.82 -15.12 -29.34
CA ALA A 261 37.81 -15.91 -30.10
C ALA A 261 37.16 -17.19 -30.67
N LYS A 262 36.90 -17.19 -31.99
CA LYS A 262 36.65 -18.36 -32.86
C LYS A 262 35.70 -19.48 -32.35
N ASP A 263 34.54 -19.49 -33.01
CA ASP A 263 33.66 -20.61 -33.35
C ASP A 263 32.50 -21.02 -32.42
N ARG A 264 31.34 -21.22 -33.06
CA ARG A 264 29.97 -21.02 -32.56
C ARG A 264 29.28 -22.35 -32.16
N GLY A 265 28.60 -22.37 -31.00
CA GLY A 265 27.67 -23.43 -30.60
C GLY A 265 26.57 -22.88 -29.69
N GLY A 266 25.31 -22.96 -30.14
CA GLY A 266 24.18 -22.19 -29.63
C GLY A 266 23.44 -22.77 -28.40
N ASP A 267 22.92 -21.86 -27.58
CA ASP A 267 22.02 -22.09 -26.44
C ASP A 267 20.57 -22.33 -26.96
N PRO A 268 19.80 -23.26 -26.38
CA PRO A 268 18.65 -23.93 -27.00
C PRO A 268 17.39 -23.07 -27.08
N VAL A 269 17.40 -21.88 -26.50
CA VAL A 269 16.28 -20.92 -26.58
C VAL A 269 16.06 -20.43 -28.01
N PHE A 270 17.13 -20.33 -28.82
CA PHE A 270 17.06 -19.92 -30.22
C PHE A 270 16.69 -21.07 -31.18
N ALA A 271 16.83 -22.34 -30.77
CA ALA A 271 16.48 -23.50 -31.59
C ALA A 271 14.96 -23.67 -31.73
N TYR A 272 14.19 -23.27 -30.71
CA TYR A 272 12.72 -23.40 -30.71
C TYR A 272 12.03 -22.42 -31.68
N LEU A 273 12.63 -21.26 -31.95
CA LEU A 273 12.08 -20.24 -32.84
C LEU A 273 12.30 -20.54 -34.34
N GLY A 274 13.19 -21.49 -34.67
CA GLY A 274 13.52 -21.85 -36.06
C GLY A 274 12.58 -22.89 -36.72
N ALA A 275 11.72 -23.56 -35.95
CA ALA A 275 10.96 -24.71 -36.45
C ALA A 275 9.51 -24.40 -36.86
N SER A 276 9.06 -23.14 -36.86
CA SER A 276 7.67 -22.79 -37.17
C SER A 276 7.56 -21.65 -38.19
N GLN A 277 7.72 -21.98 -39.48
CA GLN A 277 7.15 -21.21 -40.58
C GLN A 277 6.04 -22.01 -41.27
N ALA A 278 4.85 -21.41 -41.37
CA ALA A 278 3.90 -21.66 -42.46
C ALA A 278 3.35 -20.30 -42.95
N PRO A 279 3.09 -20.12 -44.27
CA PRO A 279 3.17 -18.80 -44.92
C PRO A 279 1.79 -18.18 -45.23
N TYR A 280 1.70 -16.85 -45.17
CA TYR A 280 0.61 -16.09 -45.80
C TYR A 280 1.12 -15.44 -47.09
N VAL A 281 0.53 -15.84 -48.22
CA VAL A 281 0.74 -15.27 -49.55
C VAL A 281 -0.22 -14.11 -49.77
N PHE A 282 0.30 -12.98 -50.24
CA PHE A 282 -0.44 -11.82 -50.72
C PHE A 282 -0.67 -11.96 -52.24
N THR A 283 -1.90 -11.74 -52.71
CA THR A 283 -2.18 -11.42 -54.12
C THR A 283 -3.18 -10.27 -54.22
N ASN A 284 -2.76 -9.21 -54.92
CA ASN A 284 -3.53 -8.01 -55.31
C ASN A 284 -4.56 -8.33 -56.40
N HIS A 285 -5.68 -7.59 -56.48
CA HIS A 285 -6.24 -7.01 -57.73
C HIS A 285 -7.39 -5.99 -57.49
N CYS A 286 -7.50 -5.04 -58.44
CA CYS A 286 -8.31 -3.82 -58.53
C CYS A 286 -9.86 -3.96 -58.45
N GLU A 287 -10.55 -2.91 -57.96
CA GLU A 287 -11.49 -2.02 -58.69
C GLU A 287 -12.25 -1.05 -57.74
N ARG A 288 -12.49 0.20 -58.18
CA ARG A 288 -13.38 1.22 -57.53
C ARG A 288 -14.83 1.11 -58.12
N PRO A 289 -15.78 2.02 -57.84
CA PRO A 289 -16.62 2.17 -56.62
C PRO A 289 -18.15 2.22 -56.96
N GLN A 290 -19.08 1.70 -56.14
CA GLN A 290 -20.52 2.04 -56.27
C GLN A 290 -21.31 2.07 -54.95
N GLN A 291 -21.96 3.23 -54.74
CA GLN A 291 -23.20 3.62 -54.02
C GLN A 291 -23.78 2.78 -52.85
N PRO A 292 -24.38 3.45 -51.82
CA PRO A 292 -25.05 2.80 -50.70
C PRO A 292 -26.56 2.55 -50.98
N PRO A 293 -27.16 1.45 -50.52
CA PRO A 293 -28.61 1.27 -50.61
C PRO A 293 -29.35 1.76 -49.37
N ARG A 294 -30.58 2.17 -49.64
CA ARG A 294 -31.59 2.82 -48.80
C ARG A 294 -32.17 1.91 -47.71
N MET A 295 -32.63 2.56 -46.63
CA MET A 295 -33.59 2.09 -45.63
C MET A 295 -34.89 1.52 -46.23
N PRO A 296 -35.69 0.82 -45.41
CA PRO A 296 -37.06 1.28 -45.22
C PRO A 296 -37.51 1.38 -43.74
N SER A 297 -37.97 2.58 -43.42
CA SER A 297 -39.12 3.02 -42.63
C SER A 297 -39.93 2.02 -41.78
N ARG A 298 -40.16 2.36 -40.50
CA ARG A 298 -41.46 2.83 -39.97
C ARG A 298 -41.38 3.28 -38.49
N GLN A 299 -41.59 4.59 -38.28
CA GLN A 299 -42.64 5.25 -37.47
C GLN A 299 -42.49 5.17 -35.94
N LEU A 300 -41.95 6.21 -35.29
CA LEU A 300 -42.61 7.43 -34.78
C LEU A 300 -43.54 7.20 -33.58
N PHE A 301 -43.13 7.64 -32.40
CA PHE A 301 -43.98 8.42 -31.50
C PHE A 301 -43.13 9.43 -30.70
N LEU A 302 -43.61 10.67 -30.67
CA LEU A 302 -42.99 11.87 -30.12
C LEU A 302 -43.11 11.99 -28.59
N LEU A 303 -42.04 12.48 -27.95
CA LEU A 303 -41.89 13.56 -26.93
C LEU A 303 -43.16 14.15 -26.24
N PRO A 304 -43.09 14.76 -25.03
CA PRO A 304 -41.95 15.58 -24.58
C PRO A 304 -41.54 15.56 -23.09
N VAL A 305 -40.32 16.06 -22.91
CA VAL A 305 -39.71 16.60 -21.69
C VAL A 305 -40.51 17.81 -21.19
N SER A 306 -40.77 17.88 -19.89
CA SER A 306 -41.31 19.08 -19.22
C SER A 306 -40.25 19.70 -18.31
N LEU A 307 -39.81 20.89 -18.71
CA LEU A 307 -39.12 21.89 -17.89
C LEU A 307 -40.18 22.70 -17.12
N LYS A 308 -40.04 22.76 -15.80
CA LYS A 308 -40.49 23.85 -14.91
C LYS A 308 -39.37 24.02 -13.87
N GLY A 309 -38.84 25.19 -13.57
CA GLY A 309 -39.42 26.53 -13.60
C GLY A 309 -39.38 27.08 -12.17
N LEU A 310 -38.72 28.22 -12.01
CA LEU A 310 -38.50 29.01 -10.79
C LEU A 310 -39.66 29.02 -9.77
N GLN A 311 -39.29 28.95 -8.48
CA GLN A 311 -39.58 29.98 -7.47
C GLN A 311 -38.53 29.90 -6.35
#